data_AF-A0A353DZS5-F1
#
_entry.id   AF-A0A353DZS5-F1
#
_cell.length_a   1.000
_cell.length_b   1.000
_cell.length_c   1.000
_cell.angle_alpha   90.00
_cell.angle_beta   90.00
_cell.angle_gamma   90.00
#
_symmetry.space_group_name_H-M   'P 1'
#
loop_
_entity.id
_entity.type
_entity.pdbx_description
1 polymer ?
#
loop_
_entity_poly.entity_id
_entity_poly.type
_entity_poly.pdbx_seq_one_letter_code
_entity_poly.pdbx_strand_id
1 'polypeptide(L)'
;MPDDSEGMQEHPVIALLQREWDSPSEVSEAAALQAQKALDTFHQREDDQQALDCLLEAVDQDPGNLECHLELLDGWGLEDRYQLPVLSLMMQLADRKLDLCKKSDAARPYWEDSDKRAYLRVGHRLAEEYHYQGNPKAAVDLWERLRSLDPSHHLPIVECLLWAYLQIGEVTKAEHLMDKGNKGSSCASLAWGRLLSAWFKEQGDALPELYQKACRSNPTVGRMILGHEEPPESYSTVY
;
A
#
# COMPACT_ATOMS: atom_id res chain seq x y z
N MET A 1 10.56 32.74 2.73
CA MET A 1 10.18 31.33 2.53
C MET A 1 11.03 30.85 1.37
N PRO A 2 11.98 29.92 1.58
CA PRO A 2 12.61 29.25 0.45
C PRO A 2 11.51 28.51 -0.33
N ASP A 3 11.63 28.48 -1.63
CA ASP A 3 10.70 27.82 -2.53
C ASP A 3 10.99 26.30 -2.45
N ASP A 4 10.18 25.55 -1.69
CA ASP A 4 10.34 24.10 -1.49
C ASP A 4 10.21 23.30 -2.80
N SER A 5 9.91 23.95 -3.93
CA SER A 5 9.89 23.35 -5.26
C SER A 5 11.29 23.04 -5.82
N GLU A 6 12.34 23.76 -5.42
CA GLU A 6 13.71 23.48 -5.90
C GLU A 6 14.28 22.18 -5.29
N GLY A 7 13.95 21.88 -4.03
CA GLY A 7 14.37 20.64 -3.36
C GLY A 7 13.58 19.39 -3.75
N MET A 8 12.48 19.54 -4.50
CA MET A 8 11.66 18.44 -5.02
C MET A 8 12.28 17.81 -6.30
N GLN A 9 13.12 18.57 -7.02
CA GLN A 9 13.74 18.12 -8.28
C GLN A 9 15.01 17.27 -8.09
N GLU A 10 15.54 17.11 -6.87
CA GLU A 10 16.84 16.47 -6.66
C GLU A 10 16.78 14.96 -6.37
N HIS A 11 15.62 14.39 -6.00
CA HIS A 11 15.58 12.95 -5.71
C HIS A 11 15.57 12.10 -6.99
N PRO A 12 16.48 11.13 -7.16
CA PRO A 12 16.62 10.38 -8.41
C PRO A 12 15.33 9.66 -8.86
N VAL A 13 14.54 9.11 -7.93
CA VAL A 13 13.24 8.48 -8.25
C VAL A 13 12.24 9.49 -8.84
N ILE A 14 12.16 10.69 -8.25
CA ILE A 14 11.26 11.74 -8.73
C ILE A 14 11.68 12.13 -10.15
N ALA A 15 12.97 12.33 -10.38
CA ALA A 15 13.49 12.70 -11.70
C ALA A 15 13.19 11.64 -12.77
N LEU A 16 13.34 10.36 -12.44
CA LEU A 16 13.02 9.24 -13.35
C LEU A 16 11.52 9.20 -13.69
N LEU A 17 10.65 9.27 -12.67
CA LEU A 17 9.21 9.25 -12.87
C LEU A 17 8.70 10.49 -13.60
N GLN A 18 9.26 11.66 -13.31
CA GLN A 18 8.89 12.91 -13.98
C GLN A 18 9.28 12.88 -15.46
N ARG A 19 10.47 12.35 -15.77
CA ARG A 19 10.90 12.14 -17.16
C ARG A 19 9.93 11.22 -17.91
N GLU A 20 9.52 10.12 -17.29
CA GLU A 20 8.57 9.19 -17.88
C GLU A 20 7.16 9.80 -18.03
N TRP A 21 6.75 10.67 -17.10
CA TRP A 21 5.50 11.41 -17.20
C TRP A 21 5.51 12.39 -18.40
N ASP A 22 6.57 13.18 -18.51
CA ASP A 22 6.71 14.24 -19.51
C ASP A 22 6.94 13.66 -20.92
N SER A 23 7.71 12.58 -21.03
CA SER A 23 8.03 11.91 -22.29
C SER A 23 8.03 10.39 -22.12
N PRO A 24 6.83 9.76 -22.18
CA PRO A 24 6.70 8.31 -21.98
C PRO A 24 7.53 7.51 -22.98
N SER A 25 8.18 6.47 -22.46
CA SER A 25 9.05 5.61 -23.25
C SER A 25 8.24 4.65 -24.12
N GLU A 26 8.61 4.50 -25.40
CA GLU A 26 8.08 3.42 -26.24
C GLU A 26 8.84 2.13 -25.93
N VAL A 27 8.28 1.31 -25.04
CA VAL A 27 8.88 0.06 -24.59
C VAL A 27 8.34 -1.12 -25.41
N SER A 28 9.24 -1.92 -25.99
CA SER A 28 8.86 -3.14 -26.71
C SER A 28 8.44 -4.25 -25.73
N GLU A 29 7.61 -5.19 -26.17
CA GLU A 29 7.24 -6.36 -25.34
C GLU A 29 8.47 -7.14 -24.84
N ALA A 30 9.53 -7.21 -25.64
CA ALA A 30 10.77 -7.87 -25.26
C ALA A 30 11.50 -7.14 -24.12
N ALA A 31 11.52 -5.81 -24.15
CA ALA A 31 12.12 -4.98 -23.10
C ALA A 31 11.28 -5.04 -21.81
N ALA A 32 9.96 -4.94 -21.90
CA ALA A 32 9.06 -5.12 -20.75
C ALA A 32 9.23 -6.50 -20.09
N LEU A 33 9.39 -7.57 -20.90
CA LEU A 33 9.66 -8.90 -20.38
C LEU A 33 11.04 -9.01 -19.71
N GLN A 34 12.06 -8.32 -20.24
CA GLN A 34 13.37 -8.24 -19.61
C GLN A 34 13.32 -7.50 -18.28
N ALA A 35 12.61 -6.38 -18.22
CA ALA A 35 12.38 -5.63 -16.99
C ALA A 35 11.72 -6.52 -15.92
N GLN A 36 10.67 -7.26 -16.28
CA GLN A 36 10.01 -8.17 -15.34
C GLN A 36 10.95 -9.27 -14.84
N LYS A 37 11.78 -9.86 -15.71
CA LYS A 37 12.76 -10.89 -15.29
C LYS A 37 13.82 -10.33 -14.33
N ALA A 38 14.27 -9.10 -14.57
CA ALA A 38 15.21 -8.43 -13.70
C ALA A 38 14.58 -8.16 -12.32
N LEU A 39 13.32 -7.72 -12.28
CA LEU A 39 12.53 -7.56 -11.04
C LEU A 39 12.33 -8.90 -10.31
N ASP A 40 11.96 -9.98 -11.01
CA ASP A 40 11.81 -11.31 -10.40
C ASP A 40 13.15 -11.83 -9.83
N THR A 41 14.28 -11.43 -10.44
CA THR A 41 15.63 -11.77 -9.98
C THR A 41 16.00 -10.96 -8.74
N PHE A 42 15.62 -9.68 -8.66
CA PHE A 42 15.79 -8.83 -7.48
C PHE A 42 15.22 -9.51 -6.23
N HIS A 43 13.99 -10.03 -6.28
CA HIS A 43 13.35 -10.71 -5.15
C HIS A 43 14.05 -12.01 -4.70
N GLN A 44 15.00 -12.53 -5.49
CA GLN A 44 15.77 -13.74 -5.18
C GLN A 44 17.18 -13.45 -4.66
N ARG A 45 17.62 -12.18 -4.65
CA ARG A 45 18.95 -11.80 -4.18
C ARG A 45 18.96 -11.61 -2.67
N GLU A 46 19.97 -12.16 -2.02
CA GLU A 46 20.27 -11.92 -0.60
C GLU A 46 21.25 -10.75 -0.40
N ASP A 47 21.97 -10.36 -1.46
CA ASP A 47 22.93 -9.26 -1.43
C ASP A 47 22.27 -7.97 -1.92
N ASP A 48 22.24 -6.96 -1.04
CA ASP A 48 21.53 -5.69 -1.27
C ASP A 48 22.05 -4.94 -2.51
N GLN A 49 23.36 -5.01 -2.80
CA GLN A 49 23.93 -4.31 -3.96
C GLN A 49 23.55 -5.01 -5.26
N GLN A 50 23.65 -6.34 -5.32
CA GLN A 50 23.20 -7.10 -6.49
C GLN A 50 21.69 -6.98 -6.71
N ALA A 51 20.91 -6.92 -5.63
CA ALA A 51 19.48 -6.64 -5.69
C ALA A 51 19.24 -5.27 -6.34
N LEU A 52 19.90 -4.21 -5.85
CA LEU A 52 19.76 -2.87 -6.40
C LEU A 52 20.18 -2.80 -7.88
N ASP A 53 21.26 -3.47 -8.27
CA ASP A 53 21.71 -3.52 -9.66
C ASP A 53 20.66 -4.15 -10.58
N CYS A 54 20.00 -5.24 -10.16
CA CYS A 54 18.89 -5.84 -10.90
C CYS A 54 17.69 -4.89 -11.03
N LEU A 55 17.40 -4.14 -9.98
CA LEU A 55 16.29 -3.19 -9.97
C LEU A 55 16.54 -2.00 -10.90
N LEU A 56 17.77 -1.48 -10.93
CA LEU A 56 18.18 -0.45 -11.87
C LEU A 56 18.18 -0.95 -13.32
N GLU A 57 18.63 -2.19 -13.56
CA GLU A 57 18.51 -2.83 -14.89
C GLU A 57 17.04 -2.91 -15.32
N ALA A 58 16.13 -3.27 -14.41
CA ALA A 58 14.70 -3.34 -14.73
C ALA A 58 14.13 -1.98 -15.15
N VAL A 59 14.50 -0.90 -14.42
CA VAL A 59 14.10 0.47 -14.74
C VAL A 59 14.72 0.97 -16.05
N ASP A 60 15.96 0.58 -16.37
CA ASP A 60 16.59 0.94 -17.64
C ASP A 60 15.87 0.28 -18.85
N GLN A 61 15.34 -0.94 -18.66
CA GLN A 61 14.59 -1.65 -19.71
C GLN A 61 13.15 -1.15 -19.88
N ASP A 62 12.47 -0.86 -18.78
CA ASP A 62 11.13 -0.27 -18.76
C ASP A 62 11.04 0.81 -17.68
N PRO A 63 11.34 2.08 -18.04
CA PRO A 63 11.27 3.20 -17.10
C PRO A 63 9.86 3.43 -16.55
N GLY A 64 8.83 2.93 -17.24
CA GLY A 64 7.44 2.98 -16.80
C GLY A 64 7.02 1.83 -15.89
N ASN A 65 7.90 0.88 -15.57
CA ASN A 65 7.55 -0.24 -14.69
C ASN A 65 7.39 0.23 -13.24
N LEU A 66 6.14 0.49 -12.85
CA LEU A 66 5.81 1.04 -11.54
C LEU A 66 6.07 0.07 -10.39
N GLU A 67 6.13 -1.25 -10.63
CA GLU A 67 6.54 -2.19 -9.57
C GLU A 67 8.01 -1.96 -9.20
N CYS A 68 8.87 -1.70 -10.18
CA CYS A 68 10.28 -1.40 -9.90
C CYS A 68 10.45 -0.13 -9.06
N HIS A 69 9.68 0.91 -9.38
CA HIS A 69 9.72 2.17 -8.61
C HIS A 69 9.20 2.00 -7.18
N LEU A 70 8.26 1.09 -6.92
CA LEU A 70 7.84 0.77 -5.55
C LEU A 70 8.97 0.12 -4.75
N GLU A 71 9.68 -0.85 -5.35
CA GLU A 71 10.82 -1.47 -4.68
C GLU A 71 11.97 -0.46 -4.45
N LEU A 72 12.18 0.48 -5.37
CA LEU A 72 13.18 1.55 -5.21
C LEU A 72 12.83 2.48 -4.04
N LEU A 73 11.55 2.80 -3.87
CA LEU A 73 11.07 3.60 -2.74
C LEU A 73 11.36 2.92 -1.40
N ASP A 74 11.09 1.61 -1.32
CA ASP A 74 11.33 0.83 -0.11
C ASP A 74 12.84 0.68 0.18
N GLY A 75 13.67 0.52 -0.86
CA GLY A 75 15.11 0.34 -0.72
C GLY A 75 15.92 1.61 -0.43
N TRP A 76 15.51 2.77 -0.96
CA TRP A 76 16.28 4.01 -0.82
C TRP A 76 15.94 4.85 0.41
N GLY A 77 14.91 4.47 1.18
CA GLY A 77 14.59 5.14 2.44
C GLY A 77 14.28 6.63 2.24
N LEU A 78 13.32 6.91 1.35
CA LEU A 78 12.92 8.26 1.00
C LEU A 78 12.44 9.03 2.24
N GLU A 79 12.88 10.28 2.43
CA GLU A 79 12.36 11.13 3.51
C GLU A 79 10.82 11.29 3.37
N ASP A 80 10.10 11.26 4.50
CA ASP A 80 8.63 11.34 4.57
C ASP A 80 8.04 12.48 3.71
N ARG A 81 8.74 13.62 3.63
CA ARG A 81 8.28 14.79 2.84
C ARG A 81 8.13 14.51 1.35
N TYR A 82 8.83 13.49 0.83
CA TYR A 82 8.81 13.13 -0.59
C TYR A 82 7.89 11.94 -0.89
N GLN A 83 7.44 11.18 0.11
CA GLN A 83 6.66 9.96 -0.09
C GLN A 83 5.34 10.25 -0.81
N LEU A 84 4.54 11.19 -0.29
CA LEU A 84 3.27 11.59 -0.92
C LEU A 84 3.46 12.12 -2.35
N PRO A 85 4.37 13.08 -2.63
CA PRO A 85 4.63 13.54 -3.99
C PRO A 85 4.99 12.41 -4.97
N VAL A 86 5.91 11.51 -4.58
CA VAL A 86 6.32 10.40 -5.46
C VAL A 86 5.15 9.46 -5.71
N LEU A 87 4.51 8.97 -4.65
CA LEU A 87 3.39 8.02 -4.77
C LEU A 87 2.22 8.63 -5.54
N SER A 88 1.99 9.94 -5.41
CA SER A 88 0.98 10.65 -6.21
C SER A 88 1.32 10.68 -7.70
N LEU A 89 2.59 10.93 -8.06
CA LEU A 89 3.05 10.89 -9.46
C LEU A 89 2.96 9.47 -10.03
N MET A 90 3.39 8.46 -9.26
CA MET A 90 3.25 7.06 -9.64
C MET A 90 1.79 6.67 -9.86
N MET A 91 0.88 7.17 -9.01
CA MET A 91 -0.55 6.91 -9.16
C MET A 91 -1.12 7.52 -10.44
N GLN A 92 -0.67 8.73 -10.82
CA GLN A 92 -1.06 9.36 -12.08
C GLN A 92 -0.56 8.57 -13.29
N LEU A 93 0.68 8.09 -13.25
CA LEU A 93 1.23 7.18 -14.27
C LEU A 93 0.44 5.87 -14.35
N ALA A 94 0.05 5.31 -13.20
CA ALA A 94 -0.74 4.09 -13.13
C ALA A 94 -2.14 4.29 -13.73
N ASP A 95 -2.83 5.39 -13.39
CA ASP A 95 -4.13 5.76 -13.97
C ASP A 95 -4.02 5.88 -15.50
N ARG A 96 -2.96 6.54 -16.01
CA ARG A 96 -2.71 6.68 -17.45
C ARG A 96 -2.52 5.32 -18.13
N LYS A 97 -1.71 4.43 -17.53
CA LYS A 97 -1.51 3.05 -18.03
C LYS A 97 -2.81 2.25 -18.02
N LEU A 98 -3.56 2.31 -16.92
CA LEU A 98 -4.82 1.59 -16.79
C LEU A 98 -5.87 2.03 -17.84
N ASP A 99 -5.93 3.33 -18.13
CA ASP A 99 -6.82 3.85 -19.19
C ASP A 99 -6.43 3.38 -20.60
N LEU A 100 -5.15 3.07 -20.83
CA LEU A 100 -4.70 2.39 -22.04
C LEU A 100 -5.13 0.91 -22.03
N CYS A 101 -5.00 0.21 -20.90
CA CYS A 101 -5.42 -1.19 -20.76
C CYS A 101 -6.94 -1.40 -20.92
N LYS A 102 -7.77 -0.44 -20.47
CA LYS A 102 -9.23 -0.47 -20.66
C LYS A 102 -9.63 -0.52 -22.14
N LYS A 103 -8.74 -0.11 -23.05
CA LYS A 103 -8.95 -0.17 -24.50
C LYS A 103 -8.54 -1.50 -25.12
N SER A 104 -7.76 -2.36 -24.42
CA SER A 104 -7.12 -3.53 -25.03
C SER A 104 -7.56 -4.90 -24.54
N ASP A 105 -7.96 -5.13 -23.28
CA ASP A 105 -8.72 -6.34 -22.89
C ASP A 105 -9.23 -6.26 -21.44
N ALA A 106 -10.53 -6.03 -21.27
CA ALA A 106 -11.15 -5.78 -19.96
C ALA A 106 -11.33 -7.04 -19.08
N ALA A 107 -10.99 -8.23 -19.58
CA ALA A 107 -11.42 -9.50 -18.98
C ALA A 107 -10.47 -10.07 -17.91
N ARG A 108 -9.18 -9.70 -17.89
CA ARG A 108 -8.24 -10.27 -16.91
C ARG A 108 -8.45 -9.70 -15.51
N PRO A 109 -8.48 -10.55 -14.45
CA PRO A 109 -8.45 -10.10 -13.06
C PRO A 109 -7.32 -9.10 -12.82
N TYR A 110 -7.54 -8.12 -11.93
CA TYR A 110 -6.55 -7.06 -11.69
C TYR A 110 -5.19 -7.59 -11.23
N TRP A 111 -5.16 -8.65 -10.42
CA TRP A 111 -3.91 -9.19 -9.88
C TRP A 111 -3.06 -9.95 -10.91
N GLU A 112 -3.68 -10.52 -11.95
CA GLU A 112 -3.01 -11.35 -12.96
C GLU A 112 -2.37 -10.53 -14.09
N ASP A 113 -2.65 -9.24 -14.13
CA ASP A 113 -2.19 -8.29 -15.13
C ASP A 113 -1.20 -7.33 -14.46
N SER A 114 0.02 -7.22 -14.99
CA SER A 114 1.12 -6.50 -14.34
C SER A 114 0.81 -5.03 -14.13
N ASP A 115 0.23 -4.34 -15.11
CA ASP A 115 -0.10 -2.92 -15.00
C ASP A 115 -1.26 -2.69 -14.02
N LYS A 116 -2.28 -3.56 -14.04
CA LYS A 116 -3.39 -3.51 -13.07
C LYS A 116 -2.94 -3.85 -11.65
N ARG A 117 -2.02 -4.80 -11.48
CA ARG A 117 -1.43 -5.15 -10.19
C ARG A 117 -0.58 -4.01 -9.65
N ALA A 118 0.26 -3.41 -10.50
CA ALA A 118 1.04 -2.23 -10.15
C ALA A 118 0.13 -1.07 -9.70
N TYR A 119 -0.97 -0.82 -10.42
CA TYR A 119 -1.98 0.15 -10.05
C TYR A 119 -2.55 -0.10 -8.63
N LEU A 120 -2.89 -1.35 -8.30
CA LEU A 120 -3.39 -1.70 -6.96
C LEU A 120 -2.32 -1.47 -5.89
N ARG A 121 -1.08 -1.91 -6.12
CA ARG A 121 0.04 -1.78 -5.17
C ARG A 121 0.39 -0.31 -4.94
N VAL A 122 0.51 0.49 -5.99
CA VAL A 122 0.79 1.93 -5.90
C VAL A 122 -0.32 2.65 -5.14
N GLY A 123 -1.58 2.39 -5.50
CA GLY A 123 -2.72 2.97 -4.81
C GLY A 123 -2.75 2.59 -3.32
N HIS A 124 -2.40 1.34 -2.99
CA HIS A 124 -2.33 0.89 -1.60
C HIS A 124 -1.26 1.64 -0.81
N ARG A 125 -0.03 1.72 -1.35
CA ARG A 125 1.07 2.45 -0.70
C ARG A 125 0.74 3.94 -0.55
N LEU A 126 0.12 4.56 -1.56
CA LEU A 126 -0.35 5.94 -1.47
C LEU A 126 -1.41 6.14 -0.37
N ALA A 127 -2.34 5.20 -0.22
CA ALA A 127 -3.36 5.26 0.83
C ALA A 127 -2.74 5.06 2.22
N GLU A 128 -1.78 4.14 2.38
CA GLU A 128 -1.00 3.99 3.61
C GLU A 128 -0.28 5.29 3.97
N GLU A 129 0.35 5.93 3.00
CA GLU A 129 1.04 7.20 3.21
C GLU A 129 0.06 8.33 3.59
N TYR A 130 -1.10 8.43 2.93
CA TYR A 130 -2.15 9.37 3.34
C TYR A 130 -2.58 9.13 4.79
N HIS A 131 -2.74 7.88 5.20
CA HIS A 131 -3.13 7.54 6.56
C HIS A 131 -2.02 7.90 7.56
N TYR A 132 -0.77 7.53 7.26
CA TYR A 132 0.41 7.82 8.08
C TYR A 132 0.61 9.33 8.30
N GLN A 133 0.48 10.13 7.24
CA GLN A 133 0.61 11.60 7.31
C GLN A 133 -0.64 12.31 7.86
N GLY A 134 -1.60 11.58 8.44
CA GLY A 134 -2.75 12.17 9.13
C GLY A 134 -3.88 12.64 8.21
N ASN A 135 -3.97 12.10 6.99
CA ASN A 135 -5.09 12.28 6.06
C ASN A 135 -5.90 10.98 5.86
N PRO A 136 -6.54 10.45 6.92
CA PRO A 136 -7.25 9.17 6.87
C PRO A 136 -8.46 9.19 5.93
N LYS A 137 -9.04 10.36 5.63
CA LYS A 137 -10.15 10.47 4.69
C LYS A 137 -9.71 10.17 3.25
N ALA A 138 -8.61 10.76 2.80
CA ALA A 138 -8.05 10.45 1.48
C ALA A 138 -7.64 8.97 1.37
N ALA A 139 -7.08 8.41 2.45
CA ALA A 139 -6.75 6.99 2.52
C ALA A 139 -8.00 6.10 2.35
N VAL A 140 -9.09 6.40 3.07
CA VAL A 140 -10.38 5.68 2.95
C VAL A 140 -10.92 5.75 1.52
N ASP A 141 -10.99 6.93 0.92
CA ASP A 141 -11.53 7.11 -0.43
C ASP A 141 -10.75 6.27 -1.46
N LEU A 142 -9.42 6.23 -1.32
CA LEU A 142 -8.56 5.44 -2.21
C LEU A 142 -8.71 3.93 -1.95
N TRP A 143 -8.65 3.46 -0.71
CA TRP A 143 -8.83 2.04 -0.40
C TRP A 143 -10.22 1.51 -0.77
N GLU A 144 -11.29 2.30 -0.60
CA GLU A 144 -12.64 1.95 -1.08
C GLU A 144 -12.64 1.77 -2.60
N ARG A 145 -11.99 2.69 -3.35
CA ARG A 145 -11.80 2.58 -4.81
C ARG A 145 -11.07 1.30 -5.17
N LEU A 146 -9.92 1.02 -4.57
CA LEU A 146 -9.10 -0.17 -4.89
C LEU A 146 -9.86 -1.47 -4.62
N ARG A 147 -10.53 -1.57 -3.47
CA ARG A 147 -11.34 -2.75 -3.11
C ARG A 147 -12.49 -3.00 -4.09
N SER A 148 -13.05 -1.94 -4.69
CA SER A 148 -14.11 -2.08 -5.69
C SER A 148 -13.59 -2.68 -7.00
N LEU A 149 -12.31 -2.49 -7.31
CA LEU A 149 -11.65 -2.98 -8.51
C LEU A 149 -11.17 -4.43 -8.33
N ASP A 150 -10.59 -4.72 -7.16
CA ASP A 150 -10.15 -6.06 -6.80
C ASP A 150 -10.70 -6.52 -5.44
N PRO A 151 -11.76 -7.34 -5.44
CA PRO A 151 -12.30 -7.91 -4.21
C PRO A 151 -11.50 -9.12 -3.69
N SER A 152 -10.45 -9.58 -4.38
CA SER A 152 -9.80 -10.87 -4.11
C SER A 152 -8.77 -10.89 -2.98
N HIS A 153 -8.71 -9.82 -2.16
CA HIS A 153 -7.98 -9.76 -0.88
C HIS A 153 -6.44 -9.99 -0.97
N HIS A 154 -5.83 -9.78 -2.13
CA HIS A 154 -4.36 -9.87 -2.27
C HIS A 154 -3.60 -8.81 -1.45
N LEU A 155 -4.25 -7.70 -1.14
CA LEU A 155 -3.73 -6.63 -0.29
C LEU A 155 -4.55 -6.52 1.00
N PRO A 156 -3.94 -6.10 2.13
CA PRO A 156 -4.60 -5.98 3.43
C PRO A 156 -5.54 -4.76 3.53
N ILE A 157 -6.28 -4.46 2.46
CA ILE A 157 -7.16 -3.28 2.35
C ILE A 157 -8.27 -3.30 3.40
N VAL A 158 -8.77 -4.48 3.81
CA VAL A 158 -9.86 -4.57 4.79
C VAL A 158 -9.39 -4.12 6.16
N GLU A 159 -8.21 -4.57 6.57
CA GLU A 159 -7.56 -4.20 7.81
C GLU A 159 -7.25 -2.71 7.83
N CYS A 160 -6.70 -2.16 6.74
CA CYS A 160 -6.42 -0.73 6.64
C CYS A 160 -7.70 0.12 6.68
N LEU A 161 -8.75 -0.25 5.94
CA LEU A 161 -10.05 0.44 5.98
C LEU A 161 -10.69 0.37 7.36
N LEU A 162 -10.58 -0.75 8.07
CA LEU A 162 -11.10 -0.89 9.42
C LEU A 162 -10.51 0.17 10.35
N TRP A 163 -9.19 0.33 10.34
CA TRP A 163 -8.51 1.31 11.19
C TRP A 163 -8.83 2.74 10.78
N ALA A 164 -8.79 3.02 9.49
CA ALA A 164 -9.04 4.37 8.99
C ALA A 164 -10.49 4.82 9.23
N TYR A 165 -11.48 3.94 9.07
CA TYR A 165 -12.88 4.24 9.43
C TYR A 165 -13.03 4.56 10.92
N LEU A 166 -12.39 3.79 11.80
CA LEU A 166 -12.41 4.06 13.24
C LEU A 166 -11.78 5.44 13.55
N GLN A 167 -10.66 5.77 12.91
CA GLN A 167 -9.97 7.06 13.09
C GLN A 167 -10.84 8.26 12.69
N ILE A 168 -11.65 8.13 11.62
CA ILE A 168 -12.55 9.21 11.17
C ILE A 168 -13.95 9.16 11.81
N GLY A 169 -14.18 8.25 12.75
CA GLY A 169 -15.47 8.11 13.45
C GLY A 169 -16.57 7.42 12.63
N GLU A 170 -16.25 6.81 11.49
CA GLU A 170 -17.16 6.03 10.64
C GLU A 170 -17.38 4.61 11.21
N VAL A 171 -17.76 4.53 12.50
CA VAL A 171 -17.84 3.28 13.27
C VAL A 171 -18.79 2.27 12.63
N THR A 172 -19.90 2.72 12.05
CA THR A 172 -20.87 1.85 11.37
C THR A 172 -20.26 1.16 10.14
N LYS A 173 -19.43 1.87 9.37
CA LYS A 173 -18.72 1.27 8.24
C LYS A 173 -17.67 0.26 8.71
N ALA A 174 -16.92 0.59 9.77
CA ALA A 174 -15.97 -0.33 10.40
C ALA A 174 -16.64 -1.64 10.85
N GLU A 175 -17.79 -1.56 11.53
CA GLU A 175 -18.56 -2.75 11.93
C GLU A 175 -19.06 -3.58 10.75
N HIS A 176 -19.52 -2.93 9.69
CA HIS A 176 -19.94 -3.63 8.47
C HIS A 176 -18.79 -4.48 7.88
N LEU A 177 -17.54 -3.98 7.94
CA LEU A 177 -16.37 -4.76 7.51
C LEU A 177 -16.13 -5.99 8.38
N MET A 178 -16.36 -5.88 9.69
CA MET A 178 -16.14 -6.97 10.65
C MET A 178 -17.25 -8.05 10.59
N ASP A 179 -18.45 -7.67 10.14
CA ASP A 179 -19.60 -8.59 10.03
C ASP A 179 -19.64 -9.36 8.70
N LYS A 180 -19.17 -8.76 7.61
CA LYS A 180 -19.20 -9.36 6.27
C LYS A 180 -18.05 -10.37 6.12
N GLY A 181 -18.37 -11.67 6.12
CA GLY A 181 -17.43 -12.76 5.83
C GLY A 181 -16.55 -13.23 6.99
N ASN A 182 -16.63 -12.58 8.16
CA ASN A 182 -15.70 -12.79 9.27
C ASN A 182 -16.37 -13.14 10.61
N LYS A 183 -17.64 -13.59 10.60
CA LYS A 183 -18.31 -14.10 11.80
C LYS A 183 -17.58 -15.34 12.30
N GLY A 184 -16.80 -15.19 13.38
CA GLY A 184 -16.00 -16.26 13.98
C GLY A 184 -14.50 -16.23 13.59
N SER A 185 -14.06 -15.28 12.77
CA SER A 185 -12.63 -15.09 12.50
C SER A 185 -11.92 -14.63 13.78
N SER A 186 -10.87 -15.36 14.19
CA SER A 186 -10.00 -15.04 15.31
C SER A 186 -8.89 -14.06 14.95
N CYS A 187 -8.98 -13.39 13.79
CA CYS A 187 -8.00 -12.40 13.38
C CYS A 187 -7.94 -11.25 14.40
N ALA A 188 -6.73 -10.91 14.82
CA ALA A 188 -6.50 -9.91 15.85
C ALA A 188 -7.03 -8.52 15.45
N SER A 189 -6.85 -8.11 14.20
CA SER A 189 -7.32 -6.81 13.70
C SER A 189 -8.83 -6.64 13.93
N LEU A 190 -9.63 -7.68 13.66
CA LEU A 190 -11.07 -7.67 13.85
C LEU A 190 -11.48 -7.71 15.33
N ALA A 191 -10.75 -8.45 16.17
CA ALA A 191 -11.05 -8.50 17.61
C ALA A 191 -10.78 -7.15 18.28
N TRP A 192 -9.66 -6.52 17.95
CA TRP A 192 -9.31 -5.17 18.42
C TRP A 192 -10.23 -4.09 17.82
N GLY A 193 -10.61 -4.21 16.54
CA GLY A 193 -11.59 -3.34 15.92
C GLY A 193 -12.94 -3.36 16.63
N ARG A 194 -13.45 -4.53 17.04
CA ARG A 194 -14.72 -4.65 17.79
C ARG A 194 -14.65 -3.97 19.15
N LEU A 195 -13.53 -4.12 19.87
CA LEU A 195 -13.31 -3.42 21.14
C LEU A 195 -13.37 -1.90 20.94
N LEU A 196 -12.68 -1.38 19.93
CA LEU A 196 -12.64 0.05 19.65
C LEU A 196 -14.00 0.58 19.17
N SER A 197 -14.73 -0.16 18.34
CA SER A 197 -16.10 0.19 17.97
C SER A 197 -17.03 0.30 19.19
N ALA A 198 -16.97 -0.67 20.11
CA ALA A 198 -17.76 -0.64 21.34
C ALA A 198 -17.37 0.55 22.24
N TRP A 199 -16.07 0.88 22.29
CA TRP A 199 -15.56 2.04 23.02
C TRP A 199 -16.09 3.36 22.44
N PHE A 200 -16.00 3.55 21.12
CA PHE A 200 -16.54 4.75 20.44
C PHE A 200 -18.06 4.89 20.58
N LYS A 201 -18.78 3.78 20.75
CA LYS A 201 -20.24 3.77 20.98
C LYS A 201 -20.65 3.88 22.45
N GLU A 202 -19.69 4.09 23.34
CA GLU A 202 -19.94 4.18 24.80
C GLU A 202 -20.61 2.92 25.39
N GLN A 203 -20.37 1.74 24.80
CA GLN A 203 -20.93 0.47 25.25
C GLN A 203 -20.12 -0.14 26.41
N GLY A 204 -20.02 0.60 27.52
CA GLY A 204 -19.14 0.30 28.65
C GLY A 204 -19.27 -1.13 29.20
N ASP A 205 -20.49 -1.66 29.29
CA ASP A 205 -20.76 -2.99 29.84
C ASP A 205 -20.13 -4.14 29.03
N ALA A 206 -19.95 -3.94 27.72
CA ALA A 206 -19.39 -4.96 26.82
C ALA A 206 -17.85 -4.94 26.76
N LEU A 207 -17.20 -3.84 27.19
CA LEU A 207 -15.75 -3.64 27.04
C LEU A 207 -14.90 -4.72 27.73
N PRO A 208 -15.19 -5.18 28.97
CA PRO A 208 -14.35 -6.17 29.62
C PRO A 208 -14.28 -7.51 28.87
N GLU A 209 -15.41 -7.97 28.34
CA GLU A 209 -15.47 -9.22 27.56
C GLU A 209 -14.76 -9.06 26.21
N LEU A 210 -14.99 -7.93 25.52
CA LEU A 210 -14.35 -7.62 24.24
C LEU A 210 -12.83 -7.49 24.38
N TYR A 211 -12.36 -6.84 25.44
CA TYR A 211 -10.93 -6.72 25.74
C TYR A 211 -10.30 -8.09 25.98
N GLN A 212 -10.95 -8.95 26.77
CA GLN A 212 -10.45 -10.30 26.99
C GLN A 212 -10.35 -11.11 25.69
N LYS A 213 -11.34 -10.97 24.78
CA LYS A 213 -11.29 -11.60 23.46
C LYS A 213 -10.17 -11.04 22.58
N ALA A 214 -9.98 -9.72 22.58
CA ALA A 214 -8.91 -9.06 21.83
C ALA A 214 -7.52 -9.52 22.30
N CYS A 215 -7.25 -9.55 23.60
CA CYS A 215 -5.99 -10.04 24.14
C CYS A 215 -5.73 -11.53 23.84
N ARG A 216 -6.78 -12.37 23.81
CA ARG A 216 -6.63 -13.79 23.45
C ARG A 216 -6.30 -13.98 21.97
N SER A 217 -6.75 -13.08 21.10
CA SER A 217 -6.50 -13.15 19.66
C SER A 217 -5.05 -12.86 19.29
N ASN A 218 -4.42 -11.91 19.99
CA ASN A 218 -2.99 -11.65 19.93
C ASN A 218 -2.56 -10.91 21.23
N PRO A 219 -1.79 -11.56 22.11
CA PRO A 219 -1.41 -10.96 23.40
C PRO A 219 -0.41 -9.81 23.24
N THR A 220 0.30 -9.73 22.12
CA THR A 220 1.34 -8.74 21.85
C THR A 220 0.75 -7.37 21.49
N VAL A 221 -0.37 -7.33 20.76
CA VAL A 221 -0.99 -6.05 20.30
C VAL A 221 -1.28 -5.11 21.48
N GLY A 222 -1.89 -5.63 22.55
CA GLY A 222 -2.19 -4.80 23.72
C GLY A 222 -0.93 -4.28 24.42
N ARG A 223 0.15 -5.07 24.43
CA ARG A 223 1.44 -4.66 25.00
C ARG A 223 2.10 -3.58 24.16
N MET A 224 2.05 -3.69 22.83
CA MET A 224 2.56 -2.68 21.92
C MET A 224 1.81 -1.34 22.06
N ILE A 225 0.47 -1.37 22.07
CA ILE A 225 -0.35 -0.16 22.22
C ILE A 225 -0.04 0.56 23.55
N LEU A 226 0.21 -0.20 24.63
CA LEU A 226 0.54 0.34 25.95
C LEU A 226 2.03 0.70 26.10
N GLY A 227 2.86 0.53 25.07
CA GLY A 227 4.30 0.82 25.11
C GLY A 227 5.10 -0.14 26.00
N HIS A 228 4.58 -1.34 26.27
CA HIS A 228 5.27 -2.39 27.04
C HIS A 228 6.13 -3.32 26.17
N GLU A 229 6.05 -3.17 24.86
CA GLU A 229 6.76 -3.97 23.87
C GLU A 229 6.93 -3.13 22.60
N GLU A 230 8.11 -3.14 22.01
CA GLU A 230 8.34 -2.49 20.72
C GLU A 230 7.82 -3.36 19.57
N PRO A 231 7.39 -2.76 18.46
CA PRO A 231 7.11 -3.54 17.26
C PRO A 231 8.38 -4.28 16.79
N PRO A 232 8.25 -5.47 16.19
CA PRO A 232 9.41 -6.21 15.67
C PRO A 232 10.16 -5.35 14.64
N GLU A 233 11.49 -5.38 14.70
CA GLU A 233 12.40 -4.62 13.81
C GLU A 233 12.24 -4.99 12.32
N SER A 234 11.70 -6.18 12.03
CA SER A 234 11.32 -6.56 10.68
C SER A 234 9.95 -7.23 10.66
N TYR A 235 9.05 -6.68 9.85
CA TYR A 235 8.01 -7.49 9.25
C TYR A 235 8.67 -8.22 8.09
N SER A 236 8.76 -9.55 8.17
CA SER A 236 8.99 -10.34 6.97
C SER A 236 7.79 -10.12 6.05
N THR A 237 7.92 -9.15 5.15
CA THR A 237 7.01 -8.94 4.03
C THR A 237 7.24 -10.06 3.02
N VAL A 238 6.78 -11.26 3.35
CA VAL A 238 6.56 -12.29 2.34
C VAL A 238 5.32 -11.87 1.57
N TYR A 239 5.53 -11.18 0.45
CA TYR A 239 4.53 -11.03 -0.61
C TYR A 239 4.74 -12.13 -1.65
#